data_AF-E7MNT1-F1
#
_entry.id   AF-E7MNT1-F1
#
_cell.length_a   1.000
_cell.length_b   1.000
_cell.length_c   1.000
_cell.angle_alpha   90.00
_cell.angle_beta   90.00
_cell.angle_gamma   90.00
#
_symmetry.space_group_name_H-M   'P 1'
#
loop_
_entity.id
_entity.type
_entity.pdbx_description
1 polymer ?
#
loop_
_entity_poly.entity_id
_entity_poly.type
_entity_poly.pdbx_seq_one_letter_code
_entity_poly.pdbx_strand_id
1 'polypeptide(L)'
;MPVPLFHQEQSWYCGPASVQMISTYLYGTTYSQDDIANYMGTTLSEGTEVPQMVNVVNYWSGTTFYSCEQISNVSIEHLRPQNH
;
A
#
# COMPACT_ATOMS: atom_id res chain seq x y z
N MET A 1 -19.21 -4.35 1.61
CA MET A 1 -18.53 -4.34 2.93
C MET A 1 -17.62 -3.11 2.95
N PRO A 2 -17.48 -2.35 4.05
CA PRO A 2 -16.48 -1.29 4.12
C PRO A 2 -15.08 -1.90 4.19
N VAL A 3 -14.07 -1.21 3.62
CA VAL A 3 -12.66 -1.61 3.75
C VAL A 3 -12.24 -1.40 5.21
N PRO A 4 -11.72 -2.43 5.90
CA PRO A 4 -11.23 -2.28 7.26
C PRO A 4 -10.05 -1.30 7.29
N LEU A 5 -9.95 -0.48 8.32
CA LEU A 5 -8.85 0.49 8.48
C LEU A 5 -7.81 -0.09 9.43
N PHE A 6 -6.56 -0.15 8.97
CA PHE A 6 -5.41 -0.56 9.78
C PHE A 6 -4.41 0.57 9.86
N HIS A 7 -4.00 0.92 11.08
CA HIS A 7 -2.95 1.91 11.31
C HIS A 7 -1.59 1.27 11.06
N GLN A 8 -0.67 2.02 10.43
CA GLN A 8 0.72 1.59 10.32
C GLN A 8 1.34 1.37 11.70
N GLU A 9 1.98 0.23 11.90
CA GLU A 9 2.62 -0.14 13.17
C GLU A 9 4.01 0.50 13.30
N GLN A 10 4.68 0.73 12.16
CA GLN A 10 5.96 1.44 12.07
C GLN A 10 5.81 2.72 11.26
N SER A 11 6.69 3.71 11.47
CA SER A 11 6.62 5.00 10.75
C SER A 11 6.84 4.86 9.23
N TRP A 12 7.47 3.77 8.77
CA TRP A 12 7.72 3.46 7.35
C TRP A 12 6.77 2.39 6.77
N TYR A 13 5.73 1.98 7.49
CA TYR A 13 4.79 0.90 7.11
C TYR A 13 3.49 1.37 6.42
N CYS A 14 3.48 2.55 5.80
CA CYS A 14 2.30 3.01 5.06
C CYS A 14 1.89 2.06 3.92
N GLY A 15 2.87 1.45 3.23
CA GLY A 15 2.64 0.41 2.23
C GLY A 15 2.05 -0.87 2.83
N PRO A 16 2.72 -1.53 3.80
CA PRO A 16 2.22 -2.72 4.49
C PRO A 16 0.81 -2.58 5.07
N ALA A 17 0.52 -1.47 5.75
CA ALA A 17 -0.82 -1.20 6.28
C ALA A 17 -1.87 -1.14 5.17
N SER A 18 -1.55 -0.47 4.05
CA SER A 18 -2.46 -0.39 2.90
C SER A 18 -2.75 -1.77 2.30
N VAL A 19 -1.73 -2.62 2.15
CA VAL A 19 -1.89 -3.99 1.65
C VAL A 19 -2.64 -4.88 2.64
N GLN A 20 -2.48 -4.67 3.95
CA GLN A 20 -3.25 -5.36 4.99
C GLN A 20 -4.76 -5.07 4.86
N MET A 21 -5.12 -3.80 4.62
CA MET A 21 -6.50 -3.39 4.35
C MET A 21 -7.05 -4.08 3.10
N ILE A 22 -6.28 -4.06 2.00
CA ILE A 22 -6.66 -4.68 0.71
C ILE A 22 -6.85 -6.19 0.87
N SER A 23 -5.90 -6.88 1.50
CA SER A 23 -5.92 -8.35 1.65
C SER A 23 -7.09 -8.80 2.52
N THR A 24 -7.35 -8.08 3.61
CA THR A 24 -8.49 -8.36 4.49
C THR A 24 -9.81 -8.12 3.75
N TYR A 25 -9.89 -7.04 2.97
CA TYR A 25 -11.12 -6.69 2.24
C TYR A 25 -11.44 -7.68 1.12
N LEU A 26 -10.44 -8.03 0.30
CA LEU A 26 -10.63 -8.81 -0.92
C LEU A 26 -10.65 -10.32 -0.67
N TYR A 27 -9.81 -10.82 0.25
CA TYR A 27 -9.59 -12.26 0.43
C TYR A 27 -10.02 -12.75 1.82
N GLY A 28 -10.39 -11.85 2.74
CA GLY A 28 -10.72 -12.20 4.12
C GLY A 28 -9.52 -12.62 4.97
N THR A 29 -8.30 -12.50 4.43
CA THR A 29 -7.06 -12.86 5.12
C THR A 29 -6.33 -11.62 5.61
N THR A 30 -6.04 -11.58 6.91
CA THR A 30 -5.27 -10.50 7.53
C THR A 30 -3.86 -11.00 7.84
N TYR A 31 -2.90 -10.62 6.99
CA TYR A 31 -1.47 -10.83 7.27
C TYR A 31 -0.95 -9.75 8.22
N SER A 32 0.11 -10.05 8.99
CA SER A 32 0.77 -9.04 9.82
C SER A 32 1.50 -8.01 8.96
N GLN A 33 1.68 -6.77 9.45
CA GLN A 33 2.43 -5.77 8.68
C GLN A 33 3.90 -6.15 8.52
N ASP A 34 4.48 -6.89 9.46
CA ASP A 34 5.84 -7.44 9.36
C ASP A 34 5.96 -8.47 8.23
N ASP A 35 5.03 -9.43 8.12
CA ASP A 35 5.05 -10.43 7.03
C ASP A 35 4.90 -9.75 5.66
N ILE A 36 3.98 -8.78 5.58
CA ILE A 36 3.75 -7.99 4.38
C ILE A 36 5.01 -7.18 4.03
N ALA A 37 5.63 -6.51 5.01
CA ALA A 37 6.84 -5.72 4.84
C ALA A 37 8.03 -6.56 4.36
N ASN A 38 8.22 -7.75 4.96
CA ASN A 38 9.25 -8.69 4.56
C ASN A 38 9.07 -9.16 3.12
N TYR A 39 7.83 -9.43 2.71
CA TYR A 39 7.53 -9.88 1.35
C TYR A 39 7.72 -8.77 0.31
N MET A 40 7.39 -7.52 0.66
CA MET A 40 7.52 -6.36 -0.24
C MET A 40 8.93 -5.73 -0.22
N GLY A 41 9.84 -6.22 0.62
CA GLY A 41 11.17 -5.62 0.79
C GLY A 41 11.13 -4.22 1.40
N THR A 42 10.14 -3.94 2.25
CA THR A 42 9.95 -2.64 2.87
C THR A 42 11.13 -2.27 3.79
N THR A 43 11.75 -1.11 3.57
CA THR A 43 12.90 -0.65 4.37
C THR A 43 12.58 0.64 5.14
N LEU A 44 13.39 0.92 6.18
CA LEU A 44 13.28 2.16 6.95
C LEU A 44 13.55 3.41 6.09
N SER A 45 14.49 3.33 5.15
CA SER A 45 14.94 4.48 4.36
C SER A 45 14.04 4.80 3.17
N GLU A 46 13.44 3.78 2.56
CA GLU A 46 12.71 3.93 1.29
C GLU A 46 11.21 3.62 1.44
N GLY A 47 10.80 3.01 2.55
CA GLY A 47 9.45 2.48 2.70
C GLY A 47 9.24 1.32 1.72
N THR A 48 8.15 1.36 0.97
CA THR A 48 7.80 0.33 -0.02
C THR A 48 7.65 0.97 -1.39
N GLU A 49 8.30 0.38 -2.40
CA GLU A 49 8.04 0.77 -3.77
C GLU A 49 6.66 0.28 -4.23
N VAL A 50 5.92 1.15 -4.91
CA VAL A 50 4.55 0.86 -5.39
C VAL A 50 4.45 -0.42 -6.24
N PRO A 51 5.43 -0.78 -7.11
CA PRO A 51 5.40 -2.04 -7.84
C PRO A 51 5.34 -3.28 -6.92
N GLN A 52 5.99 -3.24 -5.75
CA GLN A 52 5.98 -4.38 -4.82
C GLN A 52 4.61 -4.56 -4.18
N MET A 53 3.90 -3.46 -3.90
CA MET A 53 2.52 -3.52 -3.41
C MET A 53 1.60 -4.21 -4.43
N VAL A 54 1.72 -3.87 -5.72
CA VAL A 54 0.93 -4.49 -6.80
C VAL A 54 1.27 -5.98 -6.94
N ASN A 55 2.55 -6.33 -6.91
CA ASN A 55 2.99 -7.72 -7.01
C ASN A 55 2.41 -8.60 -5.90
N VAL A 56 2.45 -8.12 -4.65
CA VAL A 56 1.88 -8.84 -3.50
C VAL A 56 0.37 -9.03 -3.62
N VAL A 57 -0.36 -7.98 -3.98
CA VAL A 57 -1.82 -8.04 -4.11
C VAL A 57 -2.21 -9.04 -5.20
N ASN A 58 -1.54 -9.02 -6.36
CA ASN A 58 -1.74 -9.98 -7.43
C ASN A 58 -1.36 -11.42 -7.02
N TYR A 59 -0.24 -11.59 -6.32
CA TYR A 59 0.21 -12.90 -5.84
C TYR A 59 -0.81 -13.53 -4.87
N TRP A 60 -1.28 -12.79 -3.86
CA TRP A 60 -2.24 -13.32 -2.87
C TRP A 60 -3.66 -13.46 -3.39
N SER A 61 -4.06 -12.65 -4.38
CA SER A 61 -5.34 -12.84 -5.05
C SER A 61 -5.36 -13.98 -6.07
N GLY A 62 -4.19 -14.47 -6.48
CA GLY A 62 -4.09 -15.40 -7.60
C GLY A 62 -4.55 -14.79 -8.93
N THR A 63 -4.46 -13.47 -9.11
CA THR A 63 -4.78 -12.78 -10.36
C THR A 63 -3.64 -11.85 -10.79
N THR A 64 -3.74 -11.33 -12.02
CA THR A 64 -2.88 -10.26 -12.55
C THR A 64 -3.69 -9.00 -12.87
N PHE A 65 -4.89 -8.90 -12.30
CA PHE A 65 -5.85 -7.83 -12.61
C PHE A 65 -5.45 -6.47 -12.03
N TYR A 66 -4.80 -6.45 -10.87
CA TYR A 66 -4.49 -5.19 -10.19
C TYR A 66 -3.28 -4.51 -10.81
N SER A 67 -3.39 -3.19 -11.01
CA SER A 67 -2.35 -2.33 -11.56
C SER A 67 -2.20 -1.07 -10.71
N CYS A 68 -1.08 -0.36 -10.88
CA CYS A 68 -0.92 0.99 -10.39
C CYS A 68 -0.94 1.96 -11.57
N GLU A 69 -1.69 3.05 -11.44
CA GLU A 69 -1.71 4.14 -12.40
C GLU A 69 -1.25 5.43 -11.72
N GLN A 70 -0.26 6.10 -12.31
CA GLN A 70 0.12 7.43 -11.89
C GLN A 70 -0.83 8.45 -12.52
N ILE A 71 -1.78 8.96 -11.74
CA ILE A 71 -2.84 9.85 -12.23
C ILE A 71 -2.32 11.29 -12.45
N SER A 72 -1.18 11.65 -11.86
CA SER A 72 -0.52 12.94 -12.10
C SER A 72 0.98 12.90 -11.83
N ASN A 73 1.74 13.69 -12.59
CA ASN A 73 3.15 13.98 -12.34
C ASN A 73 3.38 15.21 -11.45
N VAL A 74 2.31 15.89 -11.01
CA VAL A 74 2.40 17.01 -10.07
C VAL A 74 2.63 16.46 -8.67
N SER A 75 3.74 16.86 -8.07
CA SER A 75 4.00 16.63 -6.64
C SER A 75 2.86 17.22 -5.81
N ILE A 76 2.42 16.52 -4.76
CA ILE A 76 1.35 17.00 -3.84
C ILE A 76 1.69 18.36 -3.22
N GLU A 77 2.97 18.75 -3.14
CA GLU A 77 3.38 20.11 -2.73
C GLU A 77 2.76 21.23 -3.60
N HIS A 78 2.43 20.95 -4.86
CA HIS A 78 1.87 21.94 -5.79
C HIS A 78 0.35 22.15 -5.63
N LEU A 79 -0.29 21.42 -4.72
CA LEU A 79 -1.74 21.50 -4.46
C LEU A 79 -2.09 22.31 -3.19
N ARG A 80 -1.11 22.96 -2.52
CA ARG A 80 -1.47 23.99 -1.52
C ARG A 80 -2.12 25.16 -2.26
N PRO A 81 -3.38 25.54 -1.97
CA PRO A 81 -3.90 26.79 -2.47
C PRO A 81 -2.99 27.92 -1.97
N GLN A 82 -2.43 28.66 -2.92
CA GLN A 82 -1.75 29.93 -2.65
C GLN A 82 -2.84 30.93 -2.27
N ASN A 83 -3.24 30.92 -0.99
CA ASN A 83 -4.09 31.95 -0.44
C ASN A 83 -3.27 33.25 -0.38
N HIS A 84 -3.62 34.18 -1.27
CA HIS A 84 -3.05 35.52 -1.37
C HIS A 84 -3.89 36.53 -0.59
#